data_AF-A0A8K0NIN8-F1
#
_entry.id   AF-A0A8K0NIN8-F1
#
_cell.length_a   1.000
_cell.length_b   1.000
_cell.length_c   1.000
_cell.angle_alpha   90.00
_cell.angle_beta   90.00
_cell.angle_gamma   90.00
#
_symmetry.space_group_name_H-M   'P 1'
#
loop_
_entity.id
_entity.type
_entity.pdbx_description
1 polymer ?
#
loop_
_entity_poly.entity_id
_entity_poly.type
_entity_poly.pdbx_seq_one_letter_code
_entity_poly.pdbx_strand_id
1 'polypeptide(L)'
;MREPDKLTFRRARRPDVVFALGSWWTGFAGVYLLHKRRSNGFKCLVLEAGDNLGGVWNRNRYPGARVDTHVPLYQLSIPEVWNAWTWTERFPDRDELARYFRHVDHVPDISKDVLFHSKVVSARYLSERGLWNAGTQGGARFTSRFLLLATGFASKPHVPTWPGADEFQGITCHLACWPSSGVELTGKRVAIVGTGATGVQMAQEISRQASRLPEERRAFWEGLWNEGGFKFWTSNYRDVLVDTEANRLAYDFWAGKTRARISDPEKGELLAPLEPPHAWGCRRPCLETDYYEQLSKPHVSIVDVGRTPVVGFTRSGLGLAGGAVCDVDVVVLATGFDALTGSMLDMSLTATDGTRLADK
;
A
#
# COMPACT_ATOMS: atom_id res chain seq x y z
N MET A 1 38.13 7.13 21.64
CA MET A 1 37.00 7.37 22.55
C MET A 1 35.94 6.32 22.23
N ARG A 2 35.52 5.56 23.25
CA ARG A 2 34.99 4.17 23.27
C ARG A 2 34.21 3.67 22.03
N GLU A 3 34.64 2.53 21.48
CA GLU A 3 33.82 1.67 20.61
C GLU A 3 32.54 1.25 21.35
N PRO A 4 31.35 1.31 20.71
CA PRO A 4 30.15 0.75 21.31
C PRO A 4 30.30 -0.77 21.35
N ASP A 5 30.06 -1.31 22.53
CA ASP A 5 30.17 -2.72 22.92
C ASP A 5 29.19 -3.60 22.10
N LYS A 6 29.54 -3.92 20.84
CA LYS A 6 28.75 -4.75 19.89
C LYS A 6 28.60 -6.22 20.31
N LEU A 7 28.94 -6.58 21.54
CA LEU A 7 28.98 -7.94 22.07
C LEU A 7 27.90 -8.26 23.11
N THR A 8 27.03 -7.31 23.44
CA THR A 8 26.07 -7.42 24.56
C THR A 8 24.99 -8.49 24.43
N PHE A 9 24.77 -9.08 23.25
CA PHE A 9 23.83 -10.21 23.09
C PHE A 9 24.49 -11.60 23.09
N ARG A 10 25.82 -11.72 23.10
CA ARG A 10 26.49 -13.02 22.97
C ARG A 10 26.49 -13.87 24.25
N ARG A 11 26.11 -13.32 25.41
CA ARG A 11 25.82 -14.10 26.63
C ARG A 11 24.76 -13.37 27.45
N ALA A 12 23.70 -14.10 27.83
CA ALA A 12 22.71 -13.75 28.88
C ALA A 12 21.56 -12.78 28.53
N ARG A 13 20.49 -13.30 27.90
CA ARG A 13 19.08 -13.33 28.41
C ARG A 13 18.13 -13.74 27.28
N ARG A 14 17.09 -14.50 27.61
CA ARG A 14 16.04 -14.92 26.67
C ARG A 14 15.02 -13.77 26.53
N PRO A 15 14.79 -13.20 25.34
CA PRO A 15 13.69 -12.26 25.14
C PRO A 15 12.35 -13.00 25.20
N ASP A 16 11.33 -12.33 25.74
CA ASP A 16 9.97 -12.85 25.73
C ASP A 16 9.41 -12.83 24.29
N VAL A 17 9.79 -11.80 23.53
CA VAL A 17 9.36 -11.56 22.15
C VAL A 17 10.58 -11.37 21.24
N VAL A 18 10.64 -12.16 20.16
CA VAL A 18 11.53 -11.86 19.02
C VAL A 18 10.67 -11.39 17.87
N PHE A 19 10.99 -10.22 17.35
CA PHE A 19 10.48 -9.76 16.08
C PHE A 19 11.44 -10.27 15.00
N ALA A 20 11.06 -11.37 14.37
CA ALA A 20 11.73 -11.79 13.14
C ALA A 20 11.14 -10.96 12.03
N LEU A 21 11.87 -9.93 11.67
CA LEU A 21 11.60 -9.18 10.48
C LEU A 21 12.26 -9.99 9.37
N GLY A 22 11.49 -10.34 8.34
CA GLY A 22 12.04 -10.96 7.14
C GLY A 22 13.07 -10.04 6.49
N SER A 23 13.23 -10.13 5.20
CA SER A 23 14.37 -9.51 4.54
C SER A 23 14.64 -8.01 4.81
N TRP A 24 13.72 -7.08 5.19
CA TRP A 24 13.97 -5.61 5.29
C TRP A 24 12.93 -4.77 6.10
N TRP A 25 12.67 -4.98 7.40
CA TRP A 25 11.37 -4.55 7.99
C TRP A 25 11.34 -3.77 9.31
N THR A 26 12.44 -3.19 9.78
CA THR A 26 12.42 -2.09 10.76
C THR A 26 11.86 -0.78 10.16
N GLY A 27 10.87 -0.89 9.27
CA GLY A 27 10.02 0.22 8.85
C GLY A 27 8.92 0.49 9.88
N PHE A 28 7.88 1.21 9.46
CA PHE A 28 6.79 1.67 10.34
C PHE A 28 6.22 0.57 11.26
N ALA A 29 5.86 -0.59 10.70
CA ALA A 29 5.24 -1.67 11.47
C ALA A 29 6.17 -2.25 12.54
N GLY A 30 7.41 -2.57 12.18
CA GLY A 30 8.41 -3.12 13.11
C GLY A 30 8.74 -2.16 14.24
N VAL A 31 8.94 -0.87 13.91
CA VAL A 31 9.20 0.17 14.91
C VAL A 31 8.02 0.35 15.86
N TYR A 32 6.80 0.49 15.32
CA TYR A 32 5.60 0.68 16.13
C TYR A 32 5.36 -0.51 17.07
N LEU A 33 5.51 -1.74 16.57
CA LEU A 33 5.34 -2.93 17.38
C LEU A 33 6.39 -3.04 18.49
N LEU A 34 7.67 -2.74 18.20
CA LEU A 34 8.73 -2.72 19.20
C LEU A 34 8.43 -1.67 20.28
N HIS A 35 8.13 -0.43 19.89
CA HIS A 35 7.77 0.65 20.82
C HIS A 35 6.60 0.25 21.73
N LYS A 36 5.52 -0.29 21.14
CA LYS A 36 4.32 -0.68 21.89
C LYS A 36 4.58 -1.84 22.84
N ARG A 37 5.31 -2.88 22.41
CA ARG A 37 5.58 -4.05 23.26
C ARG A 37 6.55 -3.73 24.39
N ARG A 38 7.59 -2.94 24.10
CA ARG A 38 8.51 -2.47 25.13
C ARG A 38 7.79 -1.61 26.18
N SER A 39 6.89 -0.73 25.76
CA SER A 39 6.07 0.09 26.68
C SER A 39 5.15 -0.74 27.57
N ASN A 40 4.83 -1.98 27.17
CA ASN A 40 4.07 -2.94 27.95
C ASN A 40 4.96 -3.90 28.78
N GLY A 41 6.25 -3.61 28.93
CA GLY A 41 7.18 -4.36 29.79
C GLY A 41 7.76 -5.65 29.18
N PHE A 42 7.51 -5.94 27.90
CA PHE A 42 8.11 -7.10 27.24
C PHE A 42 9.59 -6.87 26.95
N LYS A 43 10.41 -7.92 27.14
CA LYS A 43 11.78 -7.95 26.60
C LYS A 43 11.72 -8.31 25.12
N CYS A 44 12.20 -7.39 24.31
CA CYS A 44 12.08 -7.44 22.87
C CYS A 44 13.47 -7.49 22.22
N LEU A 45 13.56 -8.23 21.12
CA LEU A 45 14.69 -8.18 20.20
C LEU A 45 14.15 -8.17 18.79
N VAL A 46 14.65 -7.24 17.97
CA VAL A 46 14.37 -7.18 16.55
C VAL A 46 15.58 -7.69 15.77
N LEU A 47 15.34 -8.57 14.79
CA LEU A 47 16.36 -9.03 13.85
C LEU A 47 16.14 -8.31 12.51
N GLU A 48 17.02 -7.37 12.16
CA GLU A 48 16.95 -6.57 10.93
C GLU A 48 18.06 -7.00 9.97
N ALA A 49 17.74 -7.25 8.70
CA ALA A 49 18.76 -7.62 7.71
C ALA A 49 19.59 -6.42 7.23
N GLY A 50 18.99 -5.24 7.18
CA GLY A 50 19.63 -3.98 6.82
C GLY A 50 20.59 -3.47 7.89
N ASP A 51 21.15 -2.30 7.60
CA ASP A 51 22.14 -1.58 8.41
C ASP A 51 21.51 -0.42 9.21
N ASN A 52 20.24 -0.11 8.99
CA ASN A 52 19.53 1.01 9.60
C ASN A 52 18.01 0.79 9.59
N LEU A 53 17.30 1.55 10.42
CA LEU A 53 15.84 1.61 10.45
C LEU A 53 15.27 2.25 9.18
N GLY A 54 13.97 2.08 8.97
CA GLY A 54 13.21 2.71 7.89
C GLY A 54 12.72 1.74 6.81
N GLY A 55 13.13 0.47 6.87
CA GLY A 55 12.67 -0.59 5.95
C GLY A 55 12.82 -0.17 4.49
N VAL A 56 11.69 -0.06 3.77
CA VAL A 56 11.65 0.35 2.36
C VAL A 56 12.36 1.70 2.10
N TRP A 57 12.32 2.63 3.04
CA TRP A 57 12.94 3.96 2.89
C TRP A 57 14.45 3.95 3.14
N ASN A 58 14.97 2.97 3.88
CA ASN A 58 16.43 2.78 3.95
C ASN A 58 16.96 2.15 2.65
N ARG A 59 16.22 1.16 2.13
CA ARG A 59 16.66 0.32 1.01
C ARG A 59 16.45 0.92 -0.37
N ASN A 60 15.28 1.49 -0.64
CA ASN A 60 14.94 1.96 -1.97
C ASN A 60 15.56 3.35 -2.19
N ARG A 61 16.64 3.39 -2.97
CA ARG A 61 17.43 4.61 -3.21
C ARG A 61 17.37 5.08 -4.66
N TYR A 62 16.35 4.64 -5.41
CA TYR A 62 16.18 5.05 -6.79
C TYR A 62 15.84 6.54 -6.89
N PRO A 63 16.24 7.23 -7.98
CA PRO A 63 15.94 8.66 -8.17
C PRO A 63 14.43 8.91 -8.14
N GLY A 64 14.00 9.93 -7.39
CA GLY A 64 12.59 10.32 -7.30
C GLY A 64 11.72 9.47 -6.35
N ALA A 65 12.31 8.54 -5.58
CA ALA A 65 11.58 7.79 -4.56
C ALA A 65 10.88 8.73 -3.56
N ARG A 66 9.55 8.64 -3.47
CA ARG A 66 8.69 9.59 -2.74
C ARG A 66 7.43 8.91 -2.20
N VAL A 67 6.84 9.51 -1.16
CA VAL A 67 5.54 9.08 -0.65
C VAL A 67 4.41 9.48 -1.58
N ASP A 68 3.32 8.71 -1.58
CA ASP A 68 2.07 9.02 -2.25
C ASP A 68 0.93 9.35 -1.27
N THR A 69 1.16 9.12 0.03
CA THR A 69 0.30 9.56 1.13
C THR A 69 0.86 10.86 1.68
N HIS A 70 0.05 11.92 1.68
CA HIS A 70 0.48 13.23 2.16
C HIS A 70 0.66 13.27 3.68
N VAL A 71 1.50 14.19 4.16
CA VAL A 71 1.63 14.49 5.59
C VAL A 71 0.35 15.19 6.11
N PRO A 72 -0.03 14.99 7.38
CA PRO A 72 0.65 14.17 8.40
C PRO A 72 0.19 12.70 8.41
N LEU A 73 -0.44 12.19 7.34
CA LEU A 73 -0.95 10.81 7.35
C LEU A 73 0.16 9.76 7.24
N TYR A 74 1.28 10.07 6.59
CA TYR A 74 2.39 9.13 6.38
C TYR A 74 3.47 9.20 7.47
N GLN A 75 3.06 9.05 8.73
CA GLN A 75 3.98 9.04 9.89
C GLN A 75 3.44 8.16 11.02
N LEU A 76 4.28 7.87 12.03
CA LEU A 76 3.83 7.21 13.26
C LEU A 76 2.96 8.15 14.10
N SER A 77 1.89 7.63 14.68
CA SER A 77 1.00 8.35 15.60
C SER A 77 1.52 8.41 17.04
N ILE A 78 2.83 8.22 17.25
CA ILE A 78 3.49 8.25 18.56
C ILE A 78 3.69 9.73 18.98
N PRO A 79 3.04 10.24 20.05
CA PRO A 79 3.07 11.66 20.42
C PRO A 79 4.46 12.27 20.53
N GLU A 80 5.38 11.61 21.24
CA GLU A 80 6.74 12.09 21.43
C GLU A 80 7.52 12.20 20.11
N VAL A 81 7.19 11.37 19.11
CA VAL A 81 7.83 11.41 17.78
C VAL A 81 7.29 12.58 16.97
N TRP A 82 5.97 12.69 16.80
CA TRP A 82 5.43 13.68 15.87
C TRP A 82 5.39 15.10 16.43
N ASN A 83 5.34 15.29 17.76
CA ASN A 83 5.40 16.63 18.37
C ASN A 83 6.74 17.33 18.14
N ALA A 84 7.81 16.55 17.92
CA ALA A 84 9.18 17.05 17.75
C ALA A 84 9.68 16.95 16.30
N TRP A 85 8.78 16.72 15.34
CA TRP A 85 9.12 16.58 13.92
C TRP A 85 8.28 17.52 13.05
N THR A 86 8.89 18.09 12.02
CA THR A 86 8.19 18.84 10.98
C THR A 86 8.66 18.37 9.61
N TRP A 87 7.73 18.30 8.67
CA TRP A 87 8.00 17.93 7.29
C TRP A 87 8.24 19.18 6.44
N THR A 88 9.16 19.09 5.49
CA THR A 88 9.53 20.21 4.60
C THR A 88 8.55 20.39 3.44
N GLU A 89 7.83 19.33 3.07
CA GLU A 89 6.89 19.33 1.96
C GLU A 89 5.70 18.39 2.19
N ARG A 90 4.64 18.54 1.37
CA ARG A 90 3.40 17.77 1.50
C ARG A 90 3.57 16.27 1.24
N PHE A 91 4.47 15.92 0.32
CA PHE A 91 4.80 14.53 -0.05
C PHE A 91 6.32 14.31 0.06
N PRO A 92 6.88 14.14 1.26
CA PRO A 92 8.32 14.02 1.47
C PRO A 92 9.00 12.96 0.61
N ASP A 93 10.22 13.26 0.17
CA ASP A 93 11.07 12.30 -0.52
C ASP A 93 11.64 11.22 0.41
N ARG A 94 12.30 10.22 -0.17
CA ARG A 94 12.93 9.15 0.59
C ARG A 94 13.97 9.65 1.60
N ASP A 95 14.76 10.66 1.25
CA ASP A 95 15.87 11.11 2.10
C ASP A 95 15.35 11.85 3.33
N GLU A 96 14.25 12.58 3.19
CA GLU A 96 13.50 13.12 4.31
C GLU A 96 12.87 12.03 5.17
N LEU A 97 12.32 10.96 4.58
CA LEU A 97 11.86 9.79 5.33
C LEU A 97 13.01 9.11 6.10
N ALA A 98 14.21 9.05 5.52
CA ALA A 98 15.39 8.53 6.21
C ALA A 98 15.81 9.44 7.39
N ARG A 99 15.67 10.77 7.27
CA ARG A 99 15.84 11.71 8.40
C ARG A 99 14.77 11.47 9.47
N TYR A 100 13.51 11.30 9.07
CA TYR A 100 12.41 10.99 9.98
C TYR A 100 12.67 9.70 10.75
N PHE A 101 13.16 8.63 10.12
CA PHE A 101 13.48 7.39 10.83
C PHE A 101 14.67 7.53 11.79
N ARG A 102 15.64 8.44 11.54
CA ARG A 102 16.67 8.78 12.53
C ARG A 102 16.09 9.52 13.74
N HIS A 103 15.12 10.41 13.50
CA HIS A 103 14.38 11.06 14.57
C HIS A 103 13.55 10.07 15.39
N VAL A 104 12.86 9.15 14.72
CA VAL A 104 12.12 8.03 15.32
C VAL A 104 13.04 7.09 16.09
N ASP A 105 14.31 6.95 15.69
CA ASP A 105 15.28 6.21 16.50
C ASP A 105 15.64 7.00 17.75
N HIS A 106 16.01 8.26 17.60
CA HIS A 106 16.53 9.11 18.67
C HIS A 106 15.54 9.32 19.82
N VAL A 107 14.26 9.56 19.52
CA VAL A 107 13.28 9.95 20.56
C VAL A 107 12.95 8.77 21.50
N PRO A 108 12.42 7.64 21.01
CA PRO A 108 12.20 6.45 21.83
C PRO A 108 13.43 5.52 21.98
N ASP A 109 14.58 5.78 21.37
CA ASP A 109 15.76 4.89 21.39
C ASP A 109 15.40 3.47 20.93
N ILE A 110 15.11 3.32 19.63
CA ILE A 110 14.64 2.04 19.04
C ILE A 110 15.81 1.08 18.83
N SER A 111 16.92 1.58 18.30
CA SER A 111 18.05 0.79 17.81
C SER A 111 18.76 -0.01 18.89
N LYS A 112 18.67 0.37 20.18
CA LYS A 112 19.20 -0.44 21.29
C LYS A 112 18.62 -1.86 21.36
N ASP A 113 17.41 -2.06 20.85
CA ASP A 113 16.69 -3.34 20.87
C ASP A 113 16.69 -4.02 19.47
N VAL A 114 17.54 -3.53 18.55
CA VAL A 114 17.63 -3.99 17.17
C VAL A 114 19.02 -4.56 16.90
N LEU A 115 19.05 -5.79 16.36
CA LEU A 115 20.25 -6.39 15.82
C LEU A 115 20.24 -6.28 14.29
N PHE A 116 21.03 -5.37 13.77
CA PHE A 116 21.24 -5.18 12.32
C PHE A 116 22.04 -6.33 11.70
N HIS A 117 22.06 -6.39 10.36
CA HIS A 117 22.74 -7.44 9.58
C HIS A 117 22.36 -8.88 9.96
N SER A 118 21.14 -9.07 10.45
CA SER A 118 20.63 -10.31 11.03
C SER A 118 19.43 -10.84 10.25
N LYS A 119 19.64 -11.07 8.94
CA LYS A 119 18.59 -11.64 8.07
C LYS A 119 18.16 -13.01 8.60
N VAL A 120 16.88 -13.16 8.93
CA VAL A 120 16.29 -14.45 9.31
C VAL A 120 16.10 -15.31 8.07
N VAL A 121 16.58 -16.56 8.11
CA VAL A 121 16.50 -17.52 6.98
C VAL A 121 15.82 -18.83 7.37
N SER A 122 15.51 -19.01 8.66
CA SER A 122 14.74 -20.14 9.17
C SER A 122 13.99 -19.73 10.43
N ALA A 123 12.75 -20.16 10.59
CA ALA A 123 12.10 -20.17 11.90
C ALA A 123 11.18 -21.38 12.06
N ARG A 124 11.31 -22.06 13.19
CA ARG A 124 10.49 -23.22 13.54
C ARG A 124 9.98 -23.15 14.96
N TYR A 125 8.78 -23.64 15.19
CA TYR A 125 8.25 -23.78 16.55
C TYR A 125 8.74 -25.09 17.16
N LEU A 126 9.26 -25.03 18.38
CA LEU A 126 9.69 -26.18 19.17
C LEU A 126 8.59 -26.51 20.17
N SER A 127 7.64 -27.36 19.78
CA SER A 127 6.45 -27.72 20.58
C SER A 127 6.82 -28.19 21.98
N GLU A 128 7.82 -29.08 22.10
CA GLU A 128 8.35 -29.61 23.36
C GLU A 128 8.81 -28.53 24.36
N ARG A 129 9.17 -27.34 23.86
CA ARG A 129 9.72 -26.25 24.67
C ARG A 129 8.77 -25.06 24.76
N GLY A 130 7.71 -25.03 23.97
CA GLY A 130 6.82 -23.88 23.83
C GLY A 130 7.54 -22.61 23.35
N LEU A 131 8.52 -22.75 22.45
CA LEU A 131 9.37 -21.65 21.99
C LEU A 131 9.56 -21.69 20.47
N TRP A 132 9.63 -20.52 19.85
CA TRP A 132 10.18 -20.35 18.52
C TRP A 132 11.71 -20.45 18.54
N ASN A 133 12.28 -20.99 17.47
CA ASN A 133 13.70 -20.95 17.18
C ASN A 133 13.92 -20.34 15.81
N ALA A 134 14.54 -19.16 15.77
CA ALA A 134 14.86 -18.43 14.56
C ALA A 134 16.37 -18.52 14.28
N GLY A 135 16.74 -18.84 13.04
CA GLY A 135 18.12 -18.87 12.55
C GLY A 135 18.37 -17.75 11.56
N THR A 136 19.51 -17.08 11.71
CA THR A 136 19.96 -16.01 10.81
C THR A 136 20.92 -16.54 9.74
N GLN A 137 21.08 -15.80 8.64
CA GLN A 137 22.01 -16.13 7.55
C GLN A 137 23.46 -16.30 8.05
N GLY A 138 23.86 -15.56 9.09
CA GLY A 138 25.17 -15.69 9.75
C GLY A 138 25.30 -16.87 10.71
N GLY A 139 24.30 -17.76 10.79
CA GLY A 139 24.31 -18.96 11.62
C GLY A 139 23.92 -18.76 13.08
N ALA A 140 23.75 -17.51 13.55
CA ALA A 140 23.26 -17.23 14.90
C ALA A 140 21.81 -17.71 15.06
N ARG A 141 21.50 -18.24 16.24
CA ARG A 141 20.16 -18.75 16.60
C ARG A 141 19.60 -18.03 17.81
N PHE A 142 18.31 -17.72 17.73
CA PHE A 142 17.57 -17.03 18.77
C PHE A 142 16.35 -17.86 19.15
N THR A 143 15.94 -17.79 20.42
CA THR A 143 14.70 -18.42 20.89
C THR A 143 13.82 -17.41 21.58
N SER A 144 12.51 -17.51 21.36
CA SER A 144 11.51 -16.63 21.97
C SER A 144 10.20 -17.36 22.23
N ARG A 145 9.37 -16.80 23.10
CA ARG A 145 8.01 -17.30 23.30
C ARG A 145 7.11 -16.88 22.14
N PHE A 146 7.27 -15.64 21.68
CA PHE A 146 6.51 -15.08 20.57
C PHE A 146 7.41 -14.74 19.39
N LEU A 147 6.93 -15.00 18.18
CA LEU A 147 7.52 -14.58 16.92
C LEU A 147 6.54 -13.63 16.23
N LEU A 148 6.90 -12.37 16.10
CA LEU A 148 6.08 -11.39 15.37
C LEU A 148 6.75 -11.08 14.04
N LEU A 149 5.99 -11.32 12.96
CA LEU A 149 6.42 -11.03 11.60
C LEU A 149 5.84 -9.68 11.20
N ALA A 150 6.65 -8.62 11.20
CA ALA A 150 6.23 -7.31 10.70
C ALA A 150 6.71 -7.12 9.24
N THR A 151 6.45 -8.11 8.38
CA THR A 151 6.89 -8.16 6.98
C THR A 151 6.03 -7.29 6.04
N GLY A 152 5.41 -6.22 6.53
CA GLY A 152 4.43 -5.43 5.77
C GLY A 152 3.05 -6.09 5.66
N PHE A 153 2.11 -5.40 5.01
CA PHE A 153 0.66 -5.71 4.94
C PHE A 153 0.09 -5.17 3.60
N ALA A 154 -1.02 -5.59 2.96
CA ALA A 154 -2.27 -6.33 3.25
C ALA A 154 -3.30 -5.67 4.21
N SER A 155 -4.56 -5.46 3.80
CA SER A 155 -5.67 -5.31 4.77
C SER A 155 -7.05 -5.70 4.23
N LYS A 156 -7.77 -6.53 5.00
CA LYS A 156 -9.13 -7.06 4.76
C LYS A 156 -10.17 -6.21 5.55
N PRO A 157 -11.35 -5.86 5.00
CA PRO A 157 -12.31 -4.97 5.68
C PRO A 157 -13.20 -5.66 6.74
N HIS A 158 -13.74 -4.85 7.66
CA HIS A 158 -14.74 -5.20 8.68
C HIS A 158 -16.04 -4.40 8.44
N VAL A 159 -17.20 -5.02 8.67
CA VAL A 159 -18.54 -4.40 8.52
C VAL A 159 -19.16 -4.23 9.93
N PRO A 160 -19.56 -3.02 10.35
CA PRO A 160 -20.14 -2.81 11.68
C PRO A 160 -21.63 -3.16 11.78
N THR A 161 -22.01 -3.66 12.95
CA THR A 161 -23.36 -3.52 13.56
C THR A 161 -23.55 -2.05 13.97
N TRP A 162 -24.76 -1.49 13.87
CA TRP A 162 -24.99 -0.04 13.99
C TRP A 162 -25.62 0.36 15.34
N PRO A 163 -24.88 1.00 16.24
CA PRO A 163 -25.45 1.72 17.38
C PRO A 163 -26.19 2.98 16.90
N GLY A 164 -27.33 3.30 17.52
CA GLY A 164 -28.13 4.51 17.21
C GLY A 164 -29.21 4.33 16.14
N ALA A 165 -29.53 3.09 15.75
CA ALA A 165 -30.64 2.81 14.82
C ALA A 165 -32.00 3.33 15.34
N ASP A 166 -32.14 3.35 16.66
CA ASP A 166 -33.25 3.81 17.47
C ASP A 166 -33.33 5.34 17.62
N GLU A 167 -32.28 6.07 17.22
CA GLU A 167 -32.24 7.54 17.20
C GLU A 167 -32.62 8.12 15.82
N PHE A 168 -32.82 7.25 14.82
CA PHE A 168 -33.11 7.67 13.46
C PHE A 168 -34.53 8.23 13.35
N GLN A 169 -34.61 9.54 13.12
CA GLN A 169 -35.87 10.30 13.02
C GLN A 169 -36.58 10.13 11.67
N GLY A 170 -35.97 9.37 10.75
CA GLY A 170 -36.55 9.07 9.45
C GLY A 170 -37.45 7.83 9.49
N ILE A 171 -38.17 7.61 8.39
CA ILE A 171 -39.05 6.45 8.26
C ILE A 171 -38.17 5.21 8.03
N THR A 172 -38.21 4.26 8.96
CA THR A 172 -37.59 2.94 8.80
C THR A 172 -38.67 1.91 8.53
N CYS A 173 -38.58 1.22 7.40
CA CYS A 173 -39.50 0.15 7.06
C CYS A 173 -38.71 -1.13 6.75
N HIS A 174 -38.99 -2.20 7.48
CA HIS A 174 -38.53 -3.53 7.11
C HIS A 174 -39.47 -4.11 6.04
N LEU A 175 -38.93 -4.89 5.10
CA LEU A 175 -39.66 -5.44 3.95
C LEU A 175 -40.90 -6.27 4.33
N ALA A 176 -40.88 -6.90 5.51
CA ALA A 176 -42.00 -7.70 6.03
C ALA A 176 -43.15 -6.87 6.63
N CYS A 177 -43.00 -5.55 6.77
CA CYS A 177 -43.96 -4.67 7.43
C CYS A 177 -44.12 -3.35 6.67
N TRP A 178 -44.30 -3.43 5.35
CA TRP A 178 -44.51 -2.24 4.52
C TRP A 178 -45.93 -1.65 4.73
N PRO A 179 -46.08 -0.33 4.91
CA PRO A 179 -47.39 0.27 5.16
C PRO A 179 -48.31 0.18 3.93
N SER A 180 -49.56 -0.19 4.15
CA SER A 180 -50.57 -0.39 3.09
C SER A 180 -50.95 0.90 2.34
N SER A 181 -50.69 2.06 2.93
CA SER A 181 -50.86 3.38 2.31
C SER A 181 -49.71 3.78 1.37
N GLY A 182 -48.64 2.97 1.29
CA GLY A 182 -47.41 3.34 0.59
C GLY A 182 -46.55 4.33 1.38
N VAL A 183 -45.36 4.63 0.86
CA VAL A 183 -44.43 5.63 1.38
C VAL A 183 -44.13 6.62 0.25
N GLU A 184 -44.28 7.92 0.52
CA GLU A 184 -43.93 8.99 -0.43
C GLU A 184 -42.40 9.11 -0.50
N LEU A 185 -41.84 9.11 -1.71
CA LEU A 185 -40.39 9.04 -1.93
C LEU A 185 -39.85 10.19 -2.80
N THR A 186 -40.73 11.01 -3.39
CA THR A 186 -40.33 12.11 -4.27
C THR A 186 -39.59 13.18 -3.46
N GLY A 187 -38.39 13.54 -3.93
CA GLY A 187 -37.52 14.49 -3.23
C GLY A 187 -36.87 13.96 -1.95
N LYS A 188 -37.03 12.68 -1.60
CA LYS A 188 -36.38 12.07 -0.43
C LYS A 188 -35.10 11.32 -0.83
N ARG A 189 -34.12 11.30 0.08
CA ARG A 189 -32.89 10.52 -0.08
C ARG A 189 -33.12 9.14 0.51
N VAL A 190 -33.14 8.13 -0.35
CA VAL A 190 -33.51 6.75 0.02
C VAL A 190 -32.26 5.86 0.01
N ALA A 191 -32.13 5.01 1.03
CA ALA A 191 -31.10 3.98 1.10
C ALA A 191 -31.77 2.60 1.14
N ILE A 192 -31.36 1.72 0.23
CA ILE A 192 -31.80 0.31 0.20
C ILE A 192 -30.63 -0.52 0.72
N VAL A 193 -30.85 -1.27 1.80
CA VAL A 193 -29.84 -2.12 2.41
C VAL A 193 -30.23 -3.58 2.19
N GLY A 194 -29.50 -4.27 1.32
CA GLY A 194 -29.75 -5.66 0.92
C GLY A 194 -29.98 -5.81 -0.59
N THR A 195 -29.28 -6.77 -1.20
CA THR A 195 -29.24 -6.99 -2.67
C THR A 195 -29.94 -8.28 -3.11
N GLY A 196 -30.89 -8.79 -2.31
CA GLY A 196 -31.75 -9.90 -2.70
C GLY A 196 -32.79 -9.48 -3.76
N ALA A 197 -33.56 -10.44 -4.30
CA ALA A 197 -34.51 -10.22 -5.40
C ALA A 197 -35.45 -9.01 -5.19
N THR A 198 -35.94 -8.81 -3.97
CA THR A 198 -36.80 -7.67 -3.59
C THR A 198 -36.06 -6.34 -3.58
N GLY A 199 -34.79 -6.31 -3.14
CA GLY A 199 -33.94 -5.11 -3.17
C GLY A 199 -33.62 -4.66 -4.59
N VAL A 200 -33.44 -5.63 -5.51
CA VAL A 200 -33.23 -5.38 -6.94
C VAL A 200 -34.51 -4.83 -7.59
N GLN A 201 -35.68 -5.41 -7.31
CA GLN A 201 -36.97 -4.92 -7.84
C GLN A 201 -37.31 -3.50 -7.36
N MET A 202 -37.05 -3.17 -6.09
CA MET A 202 -37.24 -1.80 -5.58
C MET A 202 -36.22 -0.82 -6.16
N ALA A 203 -34.96 -1.23 -6.30
CA ALA A 203 -33.93 -0.40 -6.93
C ALA A 203 -34.29 -0.06 -8.39
N GLN A 204 -34.92 -0.98 -9.12
CA GLN A 204 -35.37 -0.77 -10.50
C GLN A 204 -36.52 0.25 -10.65
N GLU A 205 -37.45 0.35 -9.70
CA GLU A 205 -38.51 1.37 -9.75
C GLU A 205 -38.06 2.72 -9.17
N ILE A 206 -37.18 2.70 -8.18
CA ILE A 206 -36.63 3.91 -7.55
C ILE A 206 -35.58 4.57 -8.47
N SER A 207 -34.85 3.81 -9.29
CA SER A 207 -33.83 4.34 -10.21
C SER A 207 -34.37 4.97 -11.49
N ARG A 208 -35.61 4.68 -11.91
CA ARG A 208 -36.26 5.27 -13.11
C ARG A 208 -36.47 6.79 -13.02
N GLN A 209 -36.16 7.42 -11.89
CA GLN A 209 -36.20 8.87 -11.69
C GLN A 209 -34.82 9.56 -11.63
N ALA A 210 -33.72 8.85 -11.87
CA ALA A 210 -32.37 9.43 -11.80
C ALA A 210 -31.56 9.15 -13.07
N SER A 211 -31.69 10.04 -14.06
CA SER A 211 -30.79 10.09 -15.23
C SER A 211 -30.52 11.55 -15.57
N ARG A 212 -29.45 12.13 -15.01
CA ARG A 212 -28.76 13.30 -15.57
C ARG A 212 -27.25 13.23 -15.23
N LEU A 213 -26.43 13.32 -16.26
CA LEU A 213 -25.03 13.81 -16.28
C LEU A 213 -25.01 15.05 -17.21
N PRO A 214 -23.98 15.95 -17.26
CA PRO A 214 -22.58 15.77 -16.86
C PRO A 214 -21.86 16.93 -16.08
N GLU A 215 -22.44 18.12 -15.92
CA GLU A 215 -21.68 19.31 -15.47
C GLU A 215 -21.30 19.30 -13.98
N GLU A 216 -22.23 18.92 -13.11
CA GLU A 216 -21.97 18.89 -11.65
C GLU A 216 -20.89 17.86 -11.29
N ARG A 217 -20.91 16.67 -11.93
CA ARG A 217 -19.86 15.65 -11.76
C ARG A 217 -18.52 16.17 -12.23
N ARG A 218 -18.49 16.86 -13.38
CA ARG A 218 -17.27 17.47 -13.90
C ARG A 218 -16.72 18.52 -12.94
N ALA A 219 -17.54 19.43 -12.44
CA ALA A 219 -17.12 20.46 -11.48
C ALA A 219 -16.60 19.86 -10.17
N PHE A 220 -17.26 18.83 -9.64
CA PHE A 220 -16.80 18.09 -8.48
C PHE A 220 -15.43 17.43 -8.72
N TRP A 221 -15.26 16.77 -9.87
CA TRP A 221 -13.99 16.14 -10.23
C TRP A 221 -12.87 17.13 -10.47
N GLU A 222 -13.15 18.32 -11.05
CA GLU A 222 -12.18 19.41 -11.12
C GLU A 222 -11.73 19.85 -9.71
N GLY A 223 -12.65 19.91 -8.75
CA GLY A 223 -12.32 20.16 -7.34
C GLY A 223 -11.35 19.11 -6.78
N LEU A 224 -11.68 17.83 -6.91
CA LEU A 224 -10.83 16.73 -6.45
C LEU A 224 -9.46 16.70 -7.15
N TRP A 225 -9.44 17.00 -8.46
CA TRP A 225 -8.22 17.04 -9.26
C TRP A 225 -7.29 18.17 -8.80
N ASN A 226 -7.85 19.34 -8.51
CA ASN A 226 -7.10 20.50 -8.02
C ASN A 226 -6.58 20.32 -6.59
N GLU A 227 -7.29 19.59 -5.72
CA GLU A 227 -6.78 19.22 -4.39
C GLU A 227 -5.56 18.28 -4.45
N GLY A 228 -5.49 17.44 -5.50
CA GLY A 228 -4.43 16.49 -5.75
C GLY A 228 -4.36 15.33 -4.75
N GLY A 229 -3.28 14.53 -4.85
CA GLY A 229 -3.14 13.32 -4.06
C GLY A 229 -4.18 12.26 -4.41
N PHE A 230 -4.61 11.47 -3.43
CA PHE A 230 -5.60 10.41 -3.64
C PHE A 230 -7.07 10.88 -3.67
N LYS A 231 -7.34 12.18 -3.68
CA LYS A 231 -8.71 12.71 -3.59
C LYS A 231 -9.62 12.20 -4.70
N PHE A 232 -9.15 12.22 -5.95
CA PHE A 232 -9.91 11.69 -7.08
C PHE A 232 -10.14 10.17 -6.97
N TRP A 233 -9.31 9.45 -6.22
CA TRP A 233 -9.43 7.98 -6.01
C TRP A 233 -10.33 7.62 -4.84
N THR A 234 -10.10 8.19 -3.67
CA THR A 234 -10.74 7.75 -2.41
C THR A 234 -11.83 8.69 -1.91
N SER A 235 -11.97 9.88 -2.51
CA SER A 235 -12.97 10.88 -2.14
C SER A 235 -13.93 11.17 -3.30
N ASN A 236 -14.04 10.24 -4.24
CA ASN A 236 -14.94 10.31 -5.39
C ASN A 236 -16.38 9.89 -5.00
N TYR A 237 -17.29 9.90 -5.97
CA TYR A 237 -18.61 9.29 -5.80
C TYR A 237 -18.48 7.81 -5.42
N ARG A 238 -19.32 7.38 -4.48
CA ARG A 238 -19.29 6.03 -3.89
C ARG A 238 -19.51 4.89 -4.89
N ASP A 239 -20.15 5.19 -6.02
CA ASP A 239 -20.51 4.24 -7.08
C ASP A 239 -19.36 4.00 -8.07
N VAL A 240 -18.36 4.89 -8.16
CA VAL A 240 -17.25 4.80 -9.15
C VAL A 240 -16.50 3.48 -9.10
N LEU A 241 -16.39 2.82 -7.95
CA LEU A 241 -15.67 1.55 -7.81
C LEU A 241 -16.56 0.30 -7.89
N VAL A 242 -17.88 0.48 -8.05
CA VAL A 242 -18.86 -0.63 -8.03
C VAL A 242 -19.86 -0.60 -9.18
N ASP A 243 -19.91 0.50 -9.95
CA ASP A 243 -20.75 0.68 -11.13
C ASP A 243 -19.91 1.02 -12.36
N THR A 244 -20.12 0.28 -13.45
CA THR A 244 -19.30 0.37 -14.66
C THR A 244 -19.52 1.70 -15.41
N GLU A 245 -20.74 2.21 -15.44
CA GLU A 245 -21.06 3.48 -16.12
C GLU A 245 -20.45 4.65 -15.35
N ALA A 246 -20.62 4.69 -14.03
CA ALA A 246 -19.98 5.66 -13.16
C ALA A 246 -18.45 5.62 -13.27
N ASN A 247 -17.86 4.41 -13.32
CA ASN A 247 -16.43 4.23 -13.50
C ASN A 247 -15.93 4.78 -14.84
N ARG A 248 -16.66 4.49 -15.93
CA ARG A 248 -16.34 4.98 -17.28
C ARG A 248 -16.27 6.50 -17.31
N LEU A 249 -17.22 7.18 -16.67
CA LEU A 249 -17.26 8.63 -16.65
C LEU A 249 -16.07 9.23 -15.87
N ALA A 250 -15.66 8.60 -14.77
CA ALA A 250 -14.46 8.99 -14.04
C ALA A 250 -13.18 8.75 -14.86
N TYR A 251 -13.12 7.65 -15.61
CA TYR A 251 -12.04 7.37 -16.55
C TYR A 251 -11.97 8.42 -17.66
N ASP A 252 -13.09 8.75 -18.29
CA ASP A 252 -13.15 9.74 -19.37
C ASP A 252 -12.69 11.13 -18.88
N PHE A 253 -13.04 11.50 -17.64
CA PHE A 253 -12.51 12.70 -17.01
C PHE A 253 -10.98 12.65 -16.86
N TRP A 254 -10.44 11.57 -16.27
CA TRP A 254 -9.00 11.37 -16.13
C TRP A 254 -8.27 11.39 -17.47
N ALA A 255 -8.80 10.70 -18.49
CA ALA A 255 -8.22 10.62 -19.82
C ALA A 255 -8.21 12.01 -20.47
N GLY A 256 -9.30 12.77 -20.37
CA GLY A 256 -9.38 14.14 -20.84
C GLY A 256 -8.33 15.07 -20.21
N LYS A 257 -8.18 15.02 -18.88
CA LYS A 257 -7.17 15.82 -18.15
C LYS A 257 -5.74 15.42 -18.52
N THR A 258 -5.50 14.12 -18.70
CA THR A 258 -4.18 13.56 -19.02
C THR A 258 -3.78 13.90 -20.45
N ARG A 259 -4.65 13.67 -21.43
CA ARG A 259 -4.37 13.93 -22.85
C ARG A 259 -4.13 15.41 -23.14
N ALA A 260 -4.78 16.32 -22.40
CA ALA A 260 -4.55 17.76 -22.52
C ALA A 260 -3.10 18.19 -22.21
N ARG A 261 -2.31 17.32 -21.54
CA ARG A 261 -0.91 17.55 -21.17
C ARG A 261 0.09 16.89 -22.13
N ILE A 262 -0.39 16.05 -23.04
CA ILE A 262 0.44 15.28 -23.95
C ILE A 262 0.41 15.95 -25.32
N SER A 263 1.55 16.48 -25.77
CA SER A 263 1.64 17.18 -27.05
C SER A 263 1.69 16.25 -28.27
N ASP A 264 2.09 15.00 -28.07
CA ASP A 264 2.22 13.97 -29.10
C ASP A 264 0.98 13.06 -29.13
N PRO A 265 0.15 13.12 -30.20
CA PRO A 265 -1.08 12.34 -30.27
C PRO A 265 -0.87 10.82 -30.19
N GLU A 266 0.20 10.29 -30.75
CA GLU A 266 0.49 8.84 -30.73
C GLU A 266 0.81 8.38 -29.31
N LYS A 267 1.62 9.15 -28.59
CA LYS A 267 1.87 8.90 -27.16
C LYS A 267 0.61 9.07 -26.32
N GLY A 268 -0.28 9.98 -26.72
CA GLY A 268 -1.60 10.16 -26.10
C GLY A 268 -2.44 8.88 -26.13
N GLU A 269 -2.45 8.17 -27.26
CA GLU A 269 -3.15 6.87 -27.38
C GLU A 269 -2.53 5.78 -26.49
N LEU A 270 -1.21 5.80 -26.27
CA LEU A 270 -0.54 4.82 -25.42
C LEU A 270 -0.70 5.12 -23.93
N LEU A 271 -0.58 6.39 -23.53
CA LEU A 271 -0.54 6.81 -22.13
C LEU A 271 -1.93 7.05 -21.53
N ALA A 272 -2.89 7.44 -22.35
CA ALA A 272 -4.28 7.68 -21.97
C ALA A 272 -5.22 7.28 -23.12
N PRO A 273 -5.35 5.96 -23.40
CA PRO A 273 -6.25 5.46 -24.43
C PRO A 273 -7.69 5.85 -24.11
N LEU A 274 -8.51 6.12 -25.12
CA LEU A 274 -9.93 6.46 -24.90
C LEU A 274 -10.74 5.28 -24.38
N GLU A 275 -10.32 4.05 -24.68
CA GLU A 275 -10.87 2.85 -24.07
C GLU A 275 -10.01 2.42 -22.87
N PRO A 276 -10.63 2.22 -21.69
CA PRO A 276 -9.89 1.89 -20.47
C PRO A 276 -9.26 0.50 -20.55
N PRO A 277 -7.94 0.35 -20.28
CA PRO A 277 -7.30 -0.97 -20.21
C PRO A 277 -7.79 -1.80 -19.01
N HIS A 278 -8.36 -1.14 -18.01
CA HIS A 278 -9.03 -1.71 -16.85
C HIS A 278 -9.90 -0.63 -16.19
N ALA A 279 -10.83 -1.03 -15.31
CA ALA A 279 -11.63 -0.10 -14.52
C ALA A 279 -10.73 0.92 -13.78
N TRP A 280 -11.12 2.19 -13.79
CA TRP A 280 -10.37 3.25 -13.12
C TRP A 280 -10.34 3.02 -11.61
N GLY A 281 -9.17 3.16 -10.98
CA GLY A 281 -9.02 3.01 -9.53
C GLY A 281 -9.05 1.57 -8.98
N CYS A 282 -9.17 0.54 -9.84
CA CYS A 282 -9.10 -0.87 -9.39
C CYS A 282 -7.70 -1.31 -8.93
N ARG A 283 -6.68 -0.52 -9.28
CA ARG A 283 -5.31 -0.61 -8.77
C ARG A 283 -4.96 0.73 -8.12
N ARG A 284 -4.02 0.73 -7.17
CA ARG A 284 -3.51 1.96 -6.54
C ARG A 284 -2.88 2.85 -7.62
N PRO A 285 -3.41 4.05 -7.89
CA PRO A 285 -2.85 4.94 -8.89
C PRO A 285 -1.52 5.53 -8.41
N CYS A 286 -0.57 5.75 -9.33
CA CYS A 286 0.63 6.53 -9.03
C CYS A 286 0.26 8.02 -8.95
N LEU A 287 0.92 8.75 -8.05
CA LEU A 287 0.91 10.21 -8.09
C LEU A 287 2.09 10.69 -8.94
N GLU A 288 1.85 11.72 -9.72
CA GLU A 288 2.86 12.31 -10.60
C GLU A 288 2.80 13.84 -10.53
N THR A 289 3.85 14.50 -11.01
CA THR A 289 3.95 15.96 -11.07
C THR A 289 4.04 16.43 -12.52
N ASP A 290 4.95 15.84 -13.28
CA ASP A 290 5.21 16.19 -14.68
C ASP A 290 5.45 14.96 -15.57
N TYR A 291 4.95 13.78 -15.17
CA TYR A 291 5.27 12.52 -15.84
C TYR A 291 4.90 12.54 -17.33
N TYR A 292 3.71 13.03 -17.64
CA TYR A 292 3.20 13.08 -19.01
C TYR A 292 3.94 14.10 -19.88
N GLU A 293 4.37 15.23 -19.31
CA GLU A 293 5.19 16.23 -19.98
C GLU A 293 6.59 15.68 -20.28
N GLN A 294 7.20 14.94 -19.34
CA GLN A 294 8.50 14.30 -19.56
C GLN A 294 8.43 13.27 -20.70
N LEU A 295 7.38 12.43 -20.72
CA LEU A 295 7.22 11.44 -21.78
C LEU A 295 6.90 12.03 -23.16
N SER A 296 6.33 13.23 -23.19
CA SER A 296 6.03 13.94 -24.44
C SER A 296 7.27 14.54 -25.12
N LYS A 297 8.43 14.58 -24.45
CA LYS A 297 9.66 15.16 -25.01
C LYS A 297 10.13 14.42 -26.27
N PRO A 298 10.70 15.13 -27.27
CA PRO A 298 11.13 14.52 -28.54
C PRO A 298 12.19 13.42 -28.42
N HIS A 299 13.03 13.47 -27.38
CA HIS A 299 14.09 12.48 -27.13
C HIS A 299 13.64 11.30 -26.25
N VAL A 300 12.36 11.24 -25.88
CA VAL A 300 11.80 10.14 -25.09
C VAL A 300 10.91 9.29 -25.99
N SER A 301 11.24 8.01 -26.10
CA SER A 301 10.47 7.04 -26.88
C SER A 301 9.67 6.13 -25.95
N ILE A 302 8.48 5.72 -26.39
CA ILE A 302 7.63 4.77 -25.68
C ILE A 302 7.44 3.56 -26.60
N VAL A 303 7.66 2.36 -26.06
CA VAL A 303 7.50 1.10 -26.78
C VAL A 303 6.40 0.29 -26.12
N ASP A 304 5.35 -0.03 -26.86
CA ASP A 304 4.27 -0.92 -26.41
C ASP A 304 4.73 -2.38 -26.45
N VAL A 305 5.22 -2.87 -25.31
CA VAL A 305 5.68 -4.25 -25.16
C VAL A 305 4.55 -5.29 -25.18
N GLY A 306 3.29 -4.87 -25.12
CA GLY A 306 2.14 -5.75 -25.37
C GLY A 306 2.03 -6.14 -26.85
N ARG A 307 2.49 -5.26 -27.75
CA ARG A 307 2.55 -5.51 -29.20
C ARG A 307 3.90 -6.07 -29.65
N THR A 308 5.00 -5.55 -29.10
CA THR A 308 6.37 -6.00 -29.42
C THR A 308 7.12 -6.39 -28.14
N PRO A 309 6.90 -7.63 -27.62
CA PRO A 309 7.53 -8.08 -26.38
C PRO A 309 9.06 -8.02 -26.41
N VAL A 310 9.66 -7.78 -25.24
CA VAL A 310 11.11 -7.92 -25.04
C VAL A 310 11.46 -9.42 -25.03
N VAL A 311 12.39 -9.83 -25.90
CA VAL A 311 12.81 -11.24 -26.04
C VAL A 311 14.15 -11.55 -25.38
N GLY A 312 14.93 -10.51 -25.02
CA GLY A 312 16.19 -10.68 -24.31
C GLY A 312 17.12 -9.48 -24.42
N PHE A 313 18.29 -9.59 -23.80
CA PHE A 313 19.38 -8.63 -23.96
C PHE A 313 20.19 -8.92 -25.22
N THR A 314 20.65 -7.88 -25.89
CA THR A 314 21.64 -7.93 -26.98
C THR A 314 22.95 -7.31 -26.51
N ARG A 315 23.94 -7.23 -27.41
CA ARG A 315 25.21 -6.55 -27.11
C ARG A 315 25.05 -5.05 -26.86
N SER A 316 24.04 -4.42 -27.46
CA SER A 316 23.84 -2.97 -27.46
C SER A 316 22.59 -2.53 -26.69
N GLY A 317 21.74 -3.45 -26.23
CA GLY A 317 20.54 -3.09 -25.47
C GLY A 317 19.52 -4.23 -25.35
N LEU A 318 18.26 -3.95 -25.71
CA LEU A 318 17.14 -4.90 -25.59
C LEU A 318 16.60 -5.33 -26.96
N GLY A 319 16.52 -6.63 -27.18
CA GLY A 319 15.90 -7.21 -28.37
C GLY A 319 14.39 -7.30 -28.22
N LEU A 320 13.67 -6.95 -29.28
CA LEU A 320 12.21 -7.03 -29.36
C LEU A 320 11.77 -8.15 -30.32
N ALA A 321 10.56 -8.67 -30.10
CA ALA A 321 9.92 -9.56 -31.05
C ALA A 321 9.84 -8.89 -32.44
N GLY A 322 10.20 -9.62 -33.50
CA GLY A 322 10.34 -9.07 -34.85
C GLY A 322 11.76 -8.62 -35.23
N GLY A 323 12.74 -8.74 -34.33
CA GLY A 323 14.17 -8.57 -34.63
C GLY A 323 14.70 -7.15 -34.45
N ALA A 324 13.86 -6.18 -34.07
CA ALA A 324 14.30 -4.84 -33.70
C ALA A 324 15.11 -4.84 -32.40
N VAL A 325 16.02 -3.88 -32.25
CA VAL A 325 16.83 -3.68 -31.04
C VAL A 325 16.66 -2.24 -30.56
N CYS A 326 16.41 -2.09 -29.26
CA CYS A 326 16.44 -0.81 -28.57
C CYS A 326 17.83 -0.62 -27.97
N ASP A 327 18.68 0.18 -28.62
CA ASP A 327 20.04 0.45 -28.17
C ASP A 327 20.03 1.38 -26.95
N VAL A 328 20.63 0.92 -25.86
CA VAL A 328 20.66 1.63 -24.56
C VAL A 328 21.92 1.27 -23.78
N ASP A 329 22.49 2.26 -23.08
CA ASP A 329 23.64 2.03 -22.20
C ASP A 329 23.23 1.49 -20.82
N VAL A 330 22.00 1.80 -20.38
CA VAL A 330 21.48 1.47 -19.05
C VAL A 330 20.05 0.96 -19.15
N VAL A 331 19.79 -0.18 -18.52
CA VAL A 331 18.44 -0.76 -18.38
C VAL A 331 18.02 -0.70 -16.91
N VAL A 332 16.86 -0.10 -16.63
CA VAL A 332 16.26 -0.05 -15.29
C VAL A 332 15.05 -0.98 -15.24
N LEU A 333 15.14 -2.04 -14.41
CA LEU A 333 14.07 -3.01 -14.23
C LEU A 333 13.10 -2.55 -13.13
N ALA A 334 12.08 -1.78 -13.50
CA ALA A 334 11.01 -1.31 -12.62
C ALA A 334 9.78 -2.25 -12.62
N THR A 335 9.99 -3.56 -12.58
CA THR A 335 8.94 -4.59 -12.81
C THR A 335 8.13 -4.98 -11.56
N GLY A 336 8.22 -4.20 -10.47
CA GLY A 336 7.49 -4.45 -9.23
C GLY A 336 8.14 -5.48 -8.29
N PHE A 337 7.37 -6.00 -7.33
CA PHE A 337 7.82 -6.90 -6.27
C PHE A 337 6.80 -8.02 -6.04
N ASP A 338 7.27 -9.19 -5.56
CA ASP A 338 6.38 -10.13 -4.87
C ASP A 338 6.00 -9.54 -3.51
N ALA A 339 4.84 -8.90 -3.48
CA ALA A 339 4.41 -8.06 -2.38
C ALA A 339 3.83 -8.81 -1.18
N LEU A 340 3.54 -10.12 -1.29
CA LEU A 340 2.77 -10.84 -0.27
C LEU A 340 3.51 -12.07 0.26
N THR A 341 4.05 -12.90 -0.62
CA THR A 341 4.56 -14.21 -0.24
C THR A 341 6.07 -14.22 -0.06
N GLY A 342 6.80 -13.51 -0.94
CA GLY A 342 8.26 -13.65 -1.07
C GLY A 342 9.02 -13.55 0.25
N SER A 343 8.72 -12.55 1.07
CA SER A 343 9.45 -12.37 2.34
C SER A 343 9.14 -13.42 3.40
N MET A 344 7.92 -13.96 3.41
CA MET A 344 7.55 -15.03 4.34
C MET A 344 8.16 -16.37 3.91
N LEU A 345 8.21 -16.60 2.60
CA LEU A 345 8.83 -17.79 2.00
C LEU A 345 10.35 -17.79 2.17
N ASP A 346 11.02 -16.64 2.04
CA ASP A 346 12.46 -16.44 2.28
C ASP A 346 12.91 -16.89 3.68
N MET A 347 12.03 -16.82 4.68
CA MET A 347 12.33 -17.19 6.07
C MET A 347 12.20 -18.69 6.34
N SER A 348 11.84 -19.51 5.34
CA SER A 348 11.68 -20.98 5.48
C SER A 348 10.88 -21.36 6.73
N LEU A 349 9.75 -20.68 6.95
CA LEU A 349 8.90 -20.91 8.12
C LEU A 349 8.39 -22.35 8.13
N THR A 350 8.51 -23.02 9.27
CA THR A 350 8.09 -24.42 9.43
C THR A 350 6.99 -24.54 10.48
N ALA A 351 5.90 -25.21 10.14
CA ALA A 351 4.79 -25.54 11.03
C ALA A 351 5.18 -26.63 12.05
N THR A 352 4.31 -26.88 13.02
CA THR A 352 4.56 -27.83 14.13
C THR A 352 4.64 -29.28 13.69
N ASP A 353 4.05 -29.61 12.55
CA ASP A 353 4.10 -30.92 11.87
C ASP A 353 5.34 -31.09 10.98
N GLY A 354 6.18 -30.07 10.86
CA GLY A 354 7.36 -30.08 10.00
C GLY A 354 7.12 -29.58 8.57
N THR A 355 5.88 -29.25 8.18
CA THR A 355 5.58 -28.71 6.85
C THR A 355 6.09 -27.28 6.71
N ARG A 356 6.75 -26.96 5.60
CA ARG A 356 7.20 -25.58 5.33
C ARG A 356 6.05 -24.75 4.80
N LEU A 357 6.06 -23.44 5.07
CA LEU A 357 5.07 -22.50 4.55
C LEU A 357 5.06 -22.48 3.01
N ALA A 358 6.21 -22.71 2.37
CA ALA A 358 6.32 -22.80 0.91
C ALA A 358 5.61 -24.02 0.30
N ASP A 359 5.29 -25.02 1.11
CA ASP A 359 4.64 -26.26 0.69
C ASP A 359 3.13 -26.26 1.03
N LYS A 360 2.58 -25.13 1.52
CA LYS A 360 1.15 -24.91 1.82
C LYS A 360 0.56 -23.93 0.83
#